data_AF-A0A9D5WNW0-F1
#
_entry.id   AF-A0A9D5WNW0-F1
#
_cell.length_a   1.000
_cell.length_b   1.000
_cell.length_c   1.000
_cell.angle_alpha   90.00
_cell.angle_beta   90.00
_cell.angle_gamma   90.00
#
_symmetry.space_group_name_H-M   'P 1'
#
loop_
_entity.id
_entity.type
_entity.pdbx_description
1 polymer ?
#
loop_
_entity_poly.entity_id
_entity_poly.type
_entity_poly.pdbx_seq_one_letter_code
_entity_poly.pdbx_strand_id
1 'polypeptide(L)' 'MLRRVYLLALAAVLGLQPASAMHIMEGFLPLRWCLLWLLISLPFVLLSYRYVARQIKAAPRMRSTFALSA' A
#
# COMPACT_ATOMS: atom_id res chain seq x y z
N MET A 1 -2.80 -18.52 -29.83
CA MET A 1 -2.92 -18.99 -28.43
C MET A 1 -2.58 -17.90 -27.42
N LEU A 2 -1.43 -17.22 -27.54
CA LEU A 2 -0.95 -16.21 -26.59
C LEU A 2 -1.89 -15.02 -26.34
N ARG A 3 -2.55 -14.50 -27.39
CA ARG A 3 -3.54 -13.40 -27.27
C ARG A 3 -4.73 -13.76 -26.36
N ARG A 4 -5.18 -15.02 -26.36
CA ARG A 4 -6.27 -15.47 -25.48
C ARG A 4 -5.81 -15.53 -24.02
N VAL A 5 -4.56 -15.92 -23.77
CA VAL A 5 -3.96 -15.92 -22.43
C VAL A 5 -3.88 -14.49 -21.88
N TYR A 6 -3.42 -13.52 -22.68
CA TYR A 6 -3.40 -12.11 -22.26
C TYR A 6 -4.80 -11.54 -21.99
N LEU A 7 -5.78 -11.89 -22.82
CA LEU A 7 -7.16 -11.45 -22.62
C LEU A 7 -7.79 -12.07 -21.36
N LEU A 8 -7.50 -13.34 -21.07
CA LEU A 8 -7.95 -14.00 -19.86
C LEU A 8 -7.25 -13.42 -18.61
N ALA A 9 -5.95 -13.11 -18.69
CA ALA A 9 -5.23 -12.45 -17.61
C ALA A 9 -5.75 -11.03 -17.35
N LEU A 10 -6.04 -10.25 -18.40
CA LEU A 10 -6.63 -8.93 -18.28
C LEU A 10 -8.04 -8.99 -17.68
N ALA A 11 -8.87 -9.92 -18.14
CA ALA A 11 -10.22 -10.12 -17.59
C ALA A 11 -10.17 -10.54 -16.12
N ALA A 12 -9.20 -11.38 -15.73
CA ALA A 12 -9.00 -11.76 -14.34
C ALA A 12 -8.63 -10.56 -13.48
N VAL A 13 -7.70 -9.71 -13.92
CA VAL A 13 -7.29 -8.49 -13.19
C VAL A 13 -8.43 -7.48 -13.03
N LEU A 14 -9.25 -7.29 -14.07
CA LEU A 14 -10.40 -6.39 -14.03
C LEU A 14 -11.57 -6.93 -13.19
N GLY A 15 -11.61 -8.25 -12.97
CA GLY A 15 -12.60 -8.91 -12.12
C GLY A 15 -12.27 -8.88 -10.63
N LEU A 16 -11.09 -8.39 -10.22
CA LEU A 16 -10.81 -8.17 -8.80
C LEU A 16 -11.69 -7.01 -8.32
N GLN A 17 -12.81 -7.37 -7.67
CA GLN A 17 -13.60 -6.41 -6.93
C GLN A 17 -12.79 -5.90 -5.73
N PRO A 18 -12.93 -4.63 -5.36
CA PRO A 18 -12.33 -4.14 -4.12
C PRO A 18 -12.93 -4.96 -2.98
N ALA A 19 -12.13 -5.83 -2.38
CA ALA A 19 -12.50 -6.46 -1.13
C ALA A 19 -12.78 -5.30 -0.17
N SER A 20 -14.01 -5.25 0.37
CA SER A 20 -14.41 -4.26 1.37
C SER A 20 -13.63 -4.52 2.66
N ALA A 21 -12.35 -4.16 2.64
CA ALA A 21 -11.43 -4.29 3.75
C ALA A 21 -11.85 -3.29 4.82
N MET A 22 -12.71 -3.76 5.73
CA MET A 22 -12.96 -3.06 6.97
C MET A 22 -11.68 -3.07 7.80
N HIS A 23 -11.41 -1.96 8.48
CA HIS A 23 -10.33 -1.88 9.45
C HIS A 23 -10.53 -2.99 10.49
N ILE A 24 -9.50 -3.83 10.70
CA ILE A 24 -9.53 -4.89 11.69
C ILE A 24 -9.66 -4.23 13.07
N MET A 25 -10.62 -4.67 13.88
CA MET A 25 -10.76 -4.16 15.25
C MET A 25 -9.50 -4.43 16.07
N GLU A 26 -9.14 -3.48 16.94
CA GLU A 26 -8.06 -3.64 17.91
C GLU A 26 -8.32 -4.88 18.78
N GLY A 27 -7.30 -5.72 18.97
CA GLY A 27 -7.41 -6.96 19.74
C GLY A 27 -8.01 -8.16 19.00
N PHE A 28 -8.42 -8.02 17.73
CA PHE A 28 -8.99 -9.13 16.96
C PHE A 28 -7.95 -10.14 16.44
N LEU A 29 -6.76 -9.66 16.06
CA LEU A 29 -5.74 -10.50 15.45
C LEU A 29 -4.77 -11.10 16.48
N PRO A 30 -4.48 -12.42 16.42
CA PRO A 30 -3.41 -13.03 17.22
C PRO A 30 -2.05 -12.38 16.92
N LEU A 31 -1.18 -12.29 17.93
CA LEU A 31 0.11 -11.58 17.82
C LEU A 31 0.96 -12.00 16.60
N ARG A 32 0.94 -13.29 16.25
CA ARG A 32 1.67 -13.82 15.08
C ARG A 32 1.22 -13.20 13.76
N TRP A 33 -0.09 -12.97 13.61
CA TRP A 33 -0.66 -12.36 12.42
C TRP A 33 -0.32 -10.88 12.33
N CYS A 34 -0.33 -10.15 13.45
CA CYS A 34 0.12 -8.76 13.48
C CYS A 34 1.57 -8.62 13.01
N LEU A 35 2.48 -9.47 13.52
CA LEU A 35 3.89 -9.43 13.14
C LEU A 35 4.10 -9.76 11.67
N LEU A 36 3.35 -10.72 11.13
CA LEU A 36 3.42 -11.08 9.71
C LEU A 36 3.05 -9.89 8.81
N TRP A 37 1.92 -9.23 9.08
CA TRP A 37 1.49 -8.08 8.29
C TRP A 37 2.41 -6.87 8.47
N LEU A 38 2.93 -6.66 9.68
CA LEU A 38 3.93 -5.62 9.93
C LEU A 38 5.20 -5.89 9.12
N LEU A 39 5.72 -7.12 9.13
CA LEU A 39 6.95 -7.45 8.40
C LEU A 39 6.79 -7.29 6.89
N ILE A 40 5.63 -7.68 6.35
CA ILE A 40 5.32 -7.52 4.91
C ILE A 40 5.19 -6.04 4.53
N SER A 41 4.57 -5.22 5.36
CA SER A 41 4.37 -3.79 5.08
C SER A 41 5.61 -2.93 5.37
N LEU A 42 6.47 -3.37 6.28
CA LEU A 42 7.68 -2.67 6.72
C LEU A 42 8.58 -2.14 5.58
N PRO A 43 8.95 -2.95 4.55
CA PRO A 43 9.80 -2.44 3.48
C PRO A 43 9.14 -1.30 2.71
N PHE A 44 7.82 -1.37 2.47
CA PHE A 44 7.08 -0.34 1.75
C PHE A 44 6.98 0.95 2.58
N VAL A 45 6.71 0.83 3.88
CA VAL A 45 6.68 1.98 4.79
C VAL A 45 8.06 2.65 4.88
N LEU A 46 9.13 1.88 4.95
CA LEU A 46 10.48 2.43 5.02
C LEU A 46 10.90 3.12 3.71
N LEU A 47 10.58 2.51 2.57
CA LEU A 47 10.84 3.08 1.25
C LEU A 47 10.06 4.38 1.02
N SER A 48 8.77 4.39 1.36
CA SER A 48 7.91 5.57 1.22
C SER A 48 8.38 6.70 2.14
N TYR A 49 8.71 6.39 3.40
CA TYR A 49 9.26 7.35 4.34
C TYR A 49 10.57 7.97 3.83
N ARG A 50 11.53 7.14 3.38
CA ARG A 50 12.81 7.63 2.83
C ARG A 50 12.62 8.47 1.58
N TYR A 51 11.61 8.17 0.75
CA TYR A 51 11.27 8.97 -0.41
C TYR A 51 10.74 10.34 0.01
N VAL A 52 9.70 10.37 0.85
CA VAL A 52 9.07 11.61 1.32
C VAL A 52 10.06 12.49 2.11
N ALA A 53 10.87 11.89 2.98
CA ALA A 53 11.88 12.61 3.75
C ALA A 53 12.92 13.32 2.85
N ARG A 54 13.32 12.69 1.73
CA ARG A 54 14.22 13.33 0.75
C ARG A 54 13.55 14.50 0.05
N GLN A 55 12.28 14.36 -0.36
CA GLN A 55 11.52 15.44 -1.02
C GLN A 55 11.35 16.64 -0.08
N ILE A 56 11.02 16.37 1.17
CA ILE A 56 10.87 17.38 2.22
C ILE A 56 12.20 18.08 2.53
N LYS A 57 13.33 17.37 2.54
CA LYS A 57 14.66 17.96 2.77
C LYS A 57 15.07 18.88 1.61
N ALA A 58 14.74 18.51 0.37
CA ALA A 58 15.02 19.32 -0.81
C ALA A 58 14.15 20.59 -0.87
N ALA A 59 12.87 20.49 -0.50
CA ALA A 59 11.95 21.62 -0.47
C ALA A 59 11.13 21.62 0.83
N PRO A 60 11.53 22.40 1.86
CA PRO A 60 10.85 22.44 3.16
C PRO A 60 9.38 22.86 3.08
N ARG A 61 9.03 23.68 2.09
CA ARG A 61 7.65 24.13 1.84
C ARG A 61 6.72 22.98 1.44
N MET A 62 7.25 21.88 0.93
CA MET A 62 6.46 20.71 0.55
C MET A 62 5.82 20.01 1.75
N ARG A 63 6.34 20.20 2.98
CA ARG A 63 5.77 19.64 4.21
C ARG A 63 4.32 20.04 4.44
N SER A 64 4.01 21.33 4.27
CA SER A 64 2.65 21.83 4.47
C SER A 64 1.71 21.34 3.38
N THR A 65 2.18 21.27 2.13
CA THR A 65 1.40 20.71 1.01
C THR A 65 1.07 19.24 1.25
N PHE A 66 2.04 18.42 1.68
CA PHE A 66 1.78 17.01 2.00
C PHE A 66 0.76 16.84 3.14
N ALA A 67 0.83 17.68 4.17
CA ALA A 67 -0.10 17.63 5.29
C ALA A 67 -1.53 18.05 4.89
N LEU A 68 -1.67 18.97 3.93
CA LEU A 68 -2.97 19.44 3.44
C LEU A 68 -3.60 18.55 2.36
N SER A 69 -2.80 17.70 1.70
CA SER A 69 -3.25 16.82 0.61
C SER A 69 -3.75 15.44 1.06
N ALA A 70 -3.58 15.11 2.35
CA ALA A 70 -4.05 13.86 2.96
C ALA A 70 -5.47 14.00 3.48
#